data_AF-A0A822G6M6-F1
#
_entry.id   AF-A0A822G6M6-F1
#
_cell.length_a   1.000
_cell.length_b   1.000
_cell.length_c   1.000
_cell.angle_alpha   90.00
_cell.angle_beta   90.00
_cell.angle_gamma   90.00
#
_symmetry.space_group_name_H-M   'P 1'
#
loop_
_entity.id
_entity.type
_entity.pdbx_description
1 polymer ?
#
loop_
_entity_poly.entity_id
_entity_poly.type
_entity_poly.pdbx_seq_one_letter_code
_entity_poly.pdbx_strand_id
1 'polypeptide(L)' 'AAALAIVGLQDYGSLLLDKFTWGHGFYTLNSSLLDAYAKCDSAQAILECDKRFRTGQDSFTDEYTPNRDMPPSESSE' A
#
# COMPACT_ATOMS: atom_id res chain seq x y z
N ALA A 1 -5.52 10.40 3.87
CA ALA A 1 -4.79 9.52 4.82
C ALA A 1 -3.33 9.34 4.39
N ALA A 2 -3.05 8.80 3.19
CA ALA A 2 -1.68 8.59 2.69
C ALA A 2 -0.77 9.83 2.81
N ALA A 3 -1.20 10.97 2.23
CA ALA A 3 -0.43 12.20 2.29
C ALA A 3 -0.12 12.63 3.74
N LEU A 4 -1.10 12.53 4.64
CA LEU A 4 -0.93 12.83 6.06
C LEU A 4 0.08 11.89 6.72
N ALA A 5 0.04 10.60 6.43
CA ALA A 5 1.02 9.64 6.93
C ALA A 5 2.44 9.93 6.42
N ILE A 6 2.59 10.22 5.13
CA ILE A 6 3.88 10.54 4.49
C ILE A 6 4.54 11.78 5.13
N VAL A 7 3.75 12.79 5.50
CA VAL A 7 4.27 14.01 6.12
C VAL A 7 4.31 13.96 7.66
N GLY A 8 4.17 12.77 8.26
CA GLY A 8 4.28 12.57 9.72
C GLY A 8 3.04 12.98 10.53
N LEU A 9 1.90 13.20 9.87
CA LEU A 9 0.61 13.58 10.47
C LEU A 9 -0.38 12.40 10.50
N GLN A 10 0.12 11.20 10.79
CA GLN A 10 -0.66 9.96 10.67
C GLN A 10 -1.94 9.96 11.51
N ASP A 11 -1.96 10.59 12.69
CA ASP A 11 -3.14 10.65 13.56
C ASP A 11 -4.36 11.29 12.88
N TYR A 12 -4.15 12.33 12.08
CA TYR A 12 -5.21 12.94 11.27
C TYR A 12 -5.68 12.01 10.14
N GLY A 13 -4.75 11.21 9.60
CA GLY A 13 -5.07 10.17 8.62
C GLY A 13 -5.92 9.05 9.23
N SER A 14 -5.61 8.62 10.45
CA SER A 14 -6.38 7.64 11.21
C SER A 14 -7.79 8.15 11.51
N LEU A 15 -7.94 9.39 11.99
CA LEU A 15 -9.25 9.99 12.25
C LEU A 15 -10.13 10.05 11.00
N LEU A 16 -9.53 10.30 9.83
CA LEU A 16 -10.24 10.27 8.55
C LEU A 16 -10.68 8.84 8.18
N LEU A 17 -9.81 7.85 8.42
CA LEU A 17 -10.05 6.47 8.05
C LEU A 17 -10.97 5.71 9.01
N ASP A 18 -11.15 6.17 10.24
CA ASP A 18 -12.10 5.61 11.22
C ASP A 18 -13.57 5.67 10.73
N LYS A 19 -13.85 6.46 9.70
CA LYS A 19 -15.17 6.47 9.02
C LYS A 19 -15.41 5.26 8.12
N PHE A 20 -14.38 4.47 7.86
CA PHE A 20 -14.42 3.33 6.95
C PHE A 20 -14.02 2.05 7.69
N THR A 21 -14.80 0.99 7.54
CA THR A 21 -14.54 -0.32 8.18
C THR A 21 -13.22 -0.95 7.74
N TRP A 22 -12.72 -0.58 6.55
CA TRP A 22 -11.42 -1.02 6.02
C TRP A 22 -10.26 -0.09 6.40
N GLY A 23 -10.52 1.00 7.14
CA GLY A 23 -9.57 2.08 7.40
C GLY A 23 -8.26 1.61 8.04
N HIS A 24 -8.31 0.68 9.00
CA HIS A 24 -7.10 0.10 9.58
C HIS A 24 -6.32 -0.77 8.57
N GLY A 25 -7.03 -1.52 7.72
CA GLY A 25 -6.41 -2.35 6.68
C GLY A 25 -5.62 -1.54 5.64
N PHE A 26 -6.01 -0.27 5.40
CA PHE A 26 -5.25 0.63 4.54
C PHE A 26 -3.79 0.79 5.02
N TYR A 27 -3.57 1.00 6.31
CA TYR A 27 -2.21 1.17 6.85
C TYR A 27 -1.44 -0.15 6.86
N THR A 28 -2.08 -1.25 7.25
CA THR A 28 -1.45 -2.58 7.23
C THR A 28 -0.94 -2.92 5.84
N LEU A 29 -1.80 -2.77 4.83
CA LEU A 29 -1.50 -3.11 3.43
C LEU A 29 -0.38 -2.23 2.84
N ASN A 30 -0.32 -0.95 3.22
CA ASN A 30 0.59 0.03 2.62
C ASN A 30 1.77 0.41 3.52
N SER A 31 1.98 -0.27 4.64
CA SER A 31 2.97 0.09 5.68
C SER A 31 4.37 0.37 5.10
N SER A 32 4.96 -0.60 4.41
CA SER A 32 6.30 -0.44 3.80
C SER A 32 6.36 0.68 2.76
N LEU A 33 5.28 0.89 1.99
CA LEU A 33 5.22 1.93 0.97
C LEU A 33 5.13 3.31 1.60
N LEU A 34 4.27 3.49 2.62
CA LEU A 34 4.13 4.73 3.35
C LEU A 34 5.42 5.09 4.09
N ASP A 35 6.08 4.11 4.72
CA ASP A 35 7.36 4.29 5.40
C ASP A 35 8.48 4.70 4.43
N ALA A 36 8.50 4.13 3.22
CA ALA A 36 9.47 4.50 2.19
C ALA A 36 9.24 5.92 1.67
N TYR A 37 8.00 6.30 1.40
CA TYR A 37 7.67 7.67 0.99
C TYR A 37 7.92 8.69 2.09
N ALA A 38 7.67 8.36 3.36
CA ALA A 38 7.94 9.25 4.50
C ALA A 38 9.44 9.57 4.69
N LYS A 39 10.33 8.72 4.16
CA LYS A 39 11.80 8.94 4.17
C LYS A 39 12.28 9.78 2.99
N CYS A 40 11.44 10.06 2.01
CA CYS A 40 11.82 10.86 0.84
C CYS A 40 11.81 12.35 1.19
N ASP A 41 12.91 13.05 0.93
CA ASP A 41 13.11 14.47 1.23
C ASP A 41 12.96 15.38 -0.01
N SER A 42 12.78 14.77 -1.18
CA SER A 42 12.78 15.46 -2.47
C SER A 42 11.85 14.78 -3.47
N ALA A 43 11.43 15.55 -4.47
CA ALA A 43 10.62 15.02 -5.56
C ALA A 43 11.36 13.92 -6.35
N GLN A 44 12.69 14.05 -6.50
CA GLN A 44 13.51 13.01 -7.12
C GLN A 44 13.48 11.71 -6.32
N ALA A 45 13.66 11.78 -4.99
CA ALA A 45 13.60 10.60 -4.13
C ALA A 45 12.23 9.89 -4.21
N ILE A 46 11.13 10.65 -4.26
CA ILE A 46 9.78 10.10 -4.45
C ILE A 46 9.67 9.35 -5.78
N LEU A 47 10.18 9.90 -6.88
CA LEU A 47 10.15 9.25 -8.20
C LEU A 47 10.99 7.97 -8.24
N GLU A 48 12.12 7.93 -7.55
CA GLU A 48 12.93 6.73 -7.43
C GLU A 48 12.24 5.66 -6.58
N CYS A 49 11.65 6.06 -5.46
CA CYS A 49 10.83 5.20 -4.61
C CYS A 49 9.68 4.57 -5.40
N ASP A 50 8.91 5.38 -6.13
CA ASP A 50 7.80 4.90 -6.98
C ASP A 50 8.27 3.88 -8.02
N LYS A 51 9.39 4.14 -8.68
CA LYS A 51 9.98 3.19 -9.64
C LYS A 51 10.29 1.84 -8.99
N ARG A 52 10.88 1.80 -7.80
CA ARG A 52 11.24 0.55 -7.11
C ARG A 52 10.02 -0.32 -6.78
N PHE A 53 8.93 0.31 -6.32
CA PHE A 53 7.68 -0.41 -6.05
C PHE A 53 6.99 -0.89 -7.34
N ARG A 54 7.01 -0.09 -8.41
CA ARG A 54 6.41 -0.48 -9.70
C ARG A 54 7.14 -1.61 -10.40
N THR A 55 8.47 -1.67 -10.30
CA THR A 55 9.29 -2.73 -10.91
C THR A 55 9.38 -3.98 -10.05
N GLY A 56 8.78 -3.97 -8.85
CA GLY A 56 8.77 -5.11 -7.93
C GLY A 56 10.11 -5.34 -7.23
N GLN A 57 11.07 -4.39 -7.29
CA GLN A 57 12.33 -4.50 -6.55
C GLN A 57 12.11 -4.52 -5.03
N ASP A 58 11.09 -3.81 -4.56
CA ASP A 58 10.65 -3.80 -3.16
C ASP A 58 9.36 -4.63 -2.96
N SER A 59 9.17 -5.68 -3.78
CA SER A 59 8.02 -6.58 -3.63
C SER A 59 8.03 -7.25 -2.25
N PHE A 60 6.94 -7.04 -1.50
CA PHE A 60 6.60 -7.86 -0.34
C PHE A 60 6.50 -9.32 -0.82
N THR A 61 7.48 -10.13 -0.49
CA THR A 61 7.33 -11.59 -0.49
C THR A 61 6.74 -11.98 0.85
N ASP A 62 5.51 -11.53 1.12
CA ASP A 62 4.67 -12.37 1.96
C ASP A 62 4.33 -13.56 1.06
N GLU A 63 4.68 -14.76 1.51
CA GLU A 63 4.43 -16.01 0.80
C GLU A 63 2.91 -16.20 0.69
N TYR A 64 2.30 -15.54 -0.29
CA TYR A 64 0.92 -15.77 -0.68
C TYR A 64 0.88 -17.13 -1.36
N THR A 65 0.57 -18.18 -0.61
CA THR A 65 0.06 -19.42 -1.20
C THR A 65 -1.36 -19.11 -1.70
N PRO A 66 -1.62 -19.10 -3.01
CA PRO A 66 -2.97 -19.02 -3.51
C PRO A 66 -3.61 -20.38 -3.24
N ASN A 67 -4.20 -20.58 -2.07
CA ASN A 67 -5.15 -21.67 -1.95
C ASN A 67 -6.34 -21.31 -2.85
N ARG A 68 -6.59 -22.24 -3.75
CA ARG A 68 -6.98 -22.04 -5.14
C ARG A 68 -8.46 -22.37 -5.28
N ASP A 69 -9.28 -21.76 -4.42
CA ASP A 69 -10.73 -21.90 -4.42
C ASP A 69 -11.42 -20.79 -5.22
N MET A 70 -10.74 -20.24 -6.23
CA MET A 70 -11.45 -19.50 -7.25
C MET A 70 -12.04 -20.52 -8.23
N PRO A 71 -13.37 -20.69 -8.29
CA PRO A 71 -13.95 -21.57 -9.29
C PRO A 71 -13.60 -21.01 -10.68
N PRO A 72 -13.28 -21.88 -11.65
CA PRO A 72 -13.07 -21.41 -13.01
C PRO A 72 -14.35 -20.74 -13.50
N SER A 73 -14.25 -19.52 -14.02
CA SER A 73 -15.34 -18.93 -14.77
C SER A 73 -15.48 -19.74 -16.06
N GLU A 74 -16.51 -20.59 -16.13
CA GLU A 74 -16.97 -21.11 -17.42
C GLU A 74 -17.61 -19.96 -18.18
N SER A 75 -16.84 -19.32 -19.06
CA SER A 75 -17.41 -18.53 -20.15
C SER A 75 -18.02 -19.51 -21.15
N SER A 76 -19.34 -19.67 -21.11
CA SER A 76 -20.07 -20.31 -22.21
C SER A 76 -20.04 -19.39 -23.44
N GLU A 77 -19.71 -19.97 -24.59
CA GLU A 77 -19.76 -19.34 -25.93
C GLU A 77 -21.19 -18.91 -26.32
#